data_AF-A0A5K1EMJ9-F1
#
_entry.id   AF-A0A5K1EMJ9-F1
#
_cell.length_a   1.000
_cell.length_b   1.000
_cell.length_c   1.000
_cell.angle_alpha   90.00
_cell.angle_beta   90.00
_cell.angle_gamma   90.00
#
_symmetry.space_group_name_H-M   'P 1'
#
loop_
_entity.id
_entity.type
_entity.pdbx_description
1 polymer ?
#
loop_
_entity_poly.entity_id
_entity_poly.type
_entity_poly.pdbx_seq_one_letter_code
_entity_poly.pdbx_strand_id
1 'polypeptide(L)'
;MNDLFSQSFRRYTDLKKQAEHDMENGVGGEDGEDMAPKDDANLDHFFEVVENVKEDMKAMEKLYRQLQDTNEETKRAHNAKTVKELRQRMDSDVGQVLKRAKLIKAKIAALERSNAAHRNIPGCGPGSSADRTRTSVVNGLGKKLKDVMDDFQ
;
A
#
# COMPACT_ATOMS: atom_id res chain seq x y z
N MET A 1 26.80 11.02 7.25
CA MET A 1 25.57 10.64 6.54
C MET A 1 24.76 9.78 7.49
N ASN A 2 23.67 10.31 8.02
CA ASN A 2 22.84 9.59 8.98
C ASN A 2 21.95 8.60 8.22
N ASP A 3 22.12 7.32 8.53
CA ASP A 3 21.27 6.25 8.04
C ASP A 3 19.94 6.28 8.82
N LEU A 4 19.10 7.25 8.47
CA LEU A 4 17.80 7.50 9.10
C LEU A 4 16.72 6.47 8.67
N PHE A 5 17.08 5.54 7.78
CA PHE A 5 16.14 4.63 7.10
C PHE A 5 16.05 3.23 7.72
N SER A 6 16.96 2.84 8.62
CA SER A 6 16.91 1.53 9.28
C SER A 6 15.98 1.49 10.51
N GLN A 7 15.64 2.65 11.09
CA GLN A 7 14.84 2.73 12.32
C GLN A 7 13.32 2.70 12.09
N SER A 8 12.84 3.16 10.94
CA SER A 8 11.41 3.19 10.61
C SER A 8 10.83 1.81 10.31
N PHE A 9 11.65 0.86 9.85
CA PHE A 9 11.21 -0.52 9.60
C PHE A 9 11.23 -1.40 10.85
N ARG A 10 12.11 -1.14 11.83
CA ARG A 10 12.06 -1.82 13.14
C ARG A 10 10.74 -1.55 13.85
N ARG A 11 10.19 -0.33 13.71
CA ARG A 11 8.86 0.00 14.23
C ARG A 11 7.72 -0.88 13.70
N TYR A 12 7.81 -1.48 12.51
CA TYR A 12 6.74 -2.34 11.97
C TYR A 12 6.70 -3.71 12.64
N THR A 13 7.86 -4.34 12.83
CA THR A 13 7.96 -5.56 13.65
C THR A 13 7.59 -5.26 15.10
N ASP A 14 7.93 -4.06 15.58
CA ASP A 14 7.58 -3.62 16.92
C ASP A 14 6.08 -3.32 17.04
N LEU A 15 5.40 -2.84 16.00
CA LEU A 15 3.93 -2.63 15.99
C LEU A 15 3.17 -3.95 16.06
N LYS A 16 3.62 -4.98 15.33
CA LYS A 16 3.06 -6.33 15.44
C LYS A 16 3.28 -6.90 16.85
N LYS A 17 4.50 -6.79 17.39
CA LYS A 17 4.84 -7.26 18.74
C LYS A 17 4.21 -6.44 19.87
N GLN A 18 4.00 -5.14 19.66
CA GLN A 18 3.35 -4.25 20.62
C GLN A 18 1.84 -4.52 20.64
N ALA A 19 1.22 -4.82 19.50
CA ALA A 19 -0.15 -5.31 19.48
C ALA A 19 -0.29 -6.64 20.26
N GLU A 20 0.71 -7.52 20.19
CA GLU A 20 0.77 -8.76 20.98
C GLU A 20 1.00 -8.49 22.49
N HIS A 21 1.88 -7.55 22.87
CA HIS A 21 2.25 -7.26 24.27
C HIS A 21 1.25 -6.36 25.02
N ASP A 22 0.60 -5.40 24.35
CA ASP A 22 -0.43 -4.55 24.97
C ASP A 22 -1.71 -5.35 25.32
N MET A 23 -1.89 -6.56 24.76
CA MET A 23 -2.93 -7.50 25.18
C MET A 23 -2.59 -8.21 26.51
N GLU A 24 -1.30 -8.43 26.82
CA GLU A 24 -0.88 -9.18 28.01
C GLU A 24 -0.91 -8.33 29.30
N ASN A 25 -0.66 -7.02 29.18
CA ASN A 25 -0.61 -6.09 30.33
C ASN A 25 -1.96 -5.42 30.68
N GLY A 26 -3.05 -5.79 30.02
CA GLY A 26 -4.39 -5.21 30.22
C GLY A 26 -5.25 -5.86 31.31
N VAL A 27 -4.70 -6.71 32.18
CA VAL A 27 -5.47 -7.39 33.24
C VAL A 27 -5.67 -6.44 34.43
N GLY A 28 -6.75 -5.66 34.37
CA GLY A 28 -7.17 -4.79 35.47
C GLY A 28 -8.52 -4.16 35.21
N GLY A 29 -9.60 -4.93 35.39
CA GLY A 29 -10.97 -4.40 35.38
C GLY A 29 -11.99 -5.52 35.14
N GLU A 30 -12.77 -5.81 36.18
CA GLU A 30 -13.85 -6.80 36.22
C GLU A 30 -14.98 -6.45 35.23
N ASP A 31 -15.66 -7.50 34.74
CA ASP A 31 -16.86 -7.52 33.89
C ASP A 31 -16.70 -7.22 32.38
N GLY A 32 -16.55 -8.28 31.57
CA GLY A 32 -16.71 -8.20 30.12
C GLY A 32 -16.34 -9.51 29.41
N GLU A 33 -17.36 -10.18 28.88
CA GLU A 33 -17.32 -11.47 28.17
C GLU A 33 -16.22 -11.62 27.10
N ASP A 34 -15.66 -12.83 27.03
CA ASP A 34 -14.82 -13.39 25.97
C ASP A 34 -15.09 -12.82 24.55
N MET A 35 -14.19 -11.97 24.05
CA MET A 35 -14.19 -11.51 22.64
C MET A 35 -12.79 -11.48 22.00
N ALA A 36 -11.83 -12.27 22.48
CA ALA A 36 -10.46 -12.22 21.97
C ALA A 36 -10.11 -12.99 20.66
N PRO A 37 -10.92 -13.90 20.05
CA PRO A 37 -10.45 -14.63 18.86
C PRO A 37 -11.04 -14.19 17.49
N LYS A 38 -11.93 -13.18 17.42
CA LYS A 38 -12.57 -12.79 16.13
C LYS A 38 -11.84 -11.68 15.36
N ASP A 39 -11.03 -10.87 16.04
CA ASP A 39 -10.34 -9.73 15.42
C ASP A 39 -9.11 -10.16 14.60
N ASP A 40 -8.40 -11.21 15.02
CA ASP A 40 -7.18 -11.70 14.35
C ASP A 40 -7.46 -12.21 12.93
N ALA A 41 -8.52 -13.01 12.76
CA ALA A 41 -8.90 -13.54 11.44
C ALA A 41 -9.34 -12.44 10.45
N ASN A 42 -9.78 -11.27 10.94
CA ASN A 42 -10.18 -10.16 10.09
C ASN A 42 -8.96 -9.36 9.57
N LEU A 43 -7.93 -9.22 10.42
CA LEU A 43 -6.70 -8.55 10.05
C LEU A 43 -5.89 -9.35 9.03
N ASP A 44 -5.87 -10.68 9.12
CA ASP A 44 -5.18 -11.54 8.16
C ASP A 44 -5.66 -11.31 6.73
N HIS A 45 -6.98 -11.37 6.49
CA HIS A 45 -7.54 -11.11 5.16
C HIS A 45 -7.28 -9.68 4.70
N PHE A 46 -7.37 -8.70 5.61
CA PHE A 46 -7.01 -7.31 5.28
C PHE A 46 -5.56 -7.19 4.80
N PHE A 47 -4.62 -7.85 5.48
CA PHE A 47 -3.21 -7.81 5.11
C PHE A 47 -2.95 -8.55 3.79
N GLU A 48 -3.66 -9.64 3.50
CA GLU A 48 -3.60 -10.29 2.19
C GLU A 48 -3.98 -9.33 1.06
N VAL A 49 -5.08 -8.57 1.22
CA VAL A 49 -5.50 -7.57 0.22
C VAL A 49 -4.48 -6.42 0.12
N VAL A 50 -3.90 -5.99 1.24
CA VAL A 50 -2.85 -4.96 1.27
C VAL A 50 -1.61 -5.44 0.51
N GLU A 51 -1.15 -6.68 0.70
CA GLU A 51 0.00 -7.22 -0.04
C GLU A 51 -0.28 -7.30 -1.53
N ASN A 52 -1.50 -7.69 -1.94
CA ASN A 52 -1.90 -7.65 -3.35
C ASN A 52 -1.81 -6.22 -3.94
N VAL A 53 -2.21 -5.20 -3.19
CA VAL A 53 -2.08 -3.80 -3.62
C VAL A 53 -0.60 -3.40 -3.72
N LYS A 54 0.25 -3.83 -2.78
CA LYS A 54 1.69 -3.57 -2.82
C LYS A 54 2.36 -4.21 -4.04
N GLU A 55 1.98 -5.44 -4.39
CA GLU A 55 2.53 -6.09 -5.59
C GLU A 55 2.11 -5.37 -6.88
N ASP A 56 0.88 -4.88 -6.96
CA ASP A 56 0.45 -4.04 -8.09
C ASP A 56 1.27 -2.75 -8.18
N MET A 57 1.54 -2.11 -7.04
CA MET A 57 2.40 -0.91 -6.98
C MET A 57 3.83 -1.22 -7.45
N LYS A 58 4.44 -2.31 -6.99
CA LYS A 58 5.77 -2.74 -7.45
C LYS A 58 5.80 -2.98 -8.95
N ALA A 59 4.75 -3.60 -9.51
CA ALA A 59 4.65 -3.83 -10.94
C ALA A 59 4.52 -2.51 -11.73
N MET A 60 3.79 -1.53 -11.19
CA MET A 60 3.68 -0.18 -11.77
C MET A 60 5.02 0.56 -11.73
N GLU A 61 5.77 0.50 -10.62
CA GLU A 61 7.11 1.10 -10.52
C GLU A 61 8.10 0.49 -11.52
N LYS A 62 7.99 -0.82 -11.81
CA LYS A 62 8.81 -1.48 -12.84
C LYS A 62 8.50 -0.95 -14.25
N LEU A 63 7.22 -0.82 -14.60
CA LEU A 63 6.80 -0.23 -15.88
C LEU A 63 7.30 1.21 -16.01
N TYR A 64 7.26 1.97 -14.91
CA TYR A 64 7.75 3.34 -14.93
C TYR A 64 9.25 3.42 -15.22
N ARG A 65 10.06 2.56 -14.59
CA ARG A 65 11.51 2.47 -14.90
C ARG A 65 11.76 2.10 -16.36
N GLN A 66 11.01 1.15 -16.92
CA GLN A 66 11.13 0.77 -18.32
C GLN A 66 10.79 1.93 -19.28
N LEU A 67 9.79 2.74 -18.92
CA LEU A 67 9.44 3.95 -19.67
C LEU A 67 10.58 4.98 -19.64
N GLN A 68 11.21 5.17 -18.47
CA GLN A 68 12.38 6.05 -18.32
C GLN A 68 13.57 5.57 -19.17
N ASP A 69 13.86 4.26 -19.15
CA ASP A 69 14.93 3.66 -19.96
C ASP A 69 14.67 3.84 -21.46
N THR A 70 13.43 3.61 -21.91
CA THR A 70 13.03 3.78 -23.32
C THR A 70 13.10 5.25 -23.75
N ASN A 71 12.79 6.19 -22.86
CA ASN A 71 12.94 7.62 -23.11
C ASN A 71 14.42 8.01 -23.25
N GLU A 72 15.30 7.48 -22.39
CA GLU A 72 16.74 7.68 -22.50
C GLU A 72 17.32 7.05 -23.77
N GLU A 73 16.83 5.89 -24.19
CA GLU A 73 17.19 5.27 -25.47
C GLU A 73 16.77 6.17 -26.66
N THR A 74 15.57 6.74 -26.59
CA THR A 74 15.04 7.64 -27.63
C THR A 74 15.93 8.87 -27.81
N LYS A 75 16.48 9.43 -26.72
CA LYS A 75 17.41 10.57 -26.76
C LYS A 75 18.74 10.24 -27.47
N ARG A 76 19.16 8.98 -27.48
CA ARG A 76 20.41 8.51 -28.11
C ARG A 76 20.19 7.93 -29.51
N ALA A 77 18.95 7.72 -29.92
CA ALA A 77 18.64 7.15 -31.22
C ALA A 77 18.88 8.16 -32.36
N HIS A 78 19.64 7.76 -33.37
CA HIS A 78 19.98 8.61 -34.52
C HIS A 78 19.21 8.24 -35.80
N ASN A 79 18.32 7.25 -35.74
CA ASN A 79 17.55 6.77 -36.88
C ASN A 79 16.06 7.01 -36.69
N ALA A 80 15.41 7.62 -37.68
CA ALA A 80 14.00 7.98 -37.64
C ALA A 80 13.07 6.77 -37.44
N LYS A 81 13.40 5.62 -38.03
CA LYS A 81 12.61 4.38 -37.84
C LYS A 81 12.67 3.91 -36.38
N THR A 82 13.87 3.87 -35.80
CA THR A 82 14.08 3.48 -34.39
C THR A 82 13.37 4.44 -33.44
N VAL A 83 13.45 5.76 -33.66
CA VAL A 83 12.73 6.76 -32.86
C VAL A 83 11.21 6.54 -32.92
N LYS A 84 10.67 6.21 -34.10
CA LYS A 84 9.23 5.92 -34.25
C LYS A 84 8.81 4.69 -33.46
N GLU A 85 9.59 3.61 -33.52
CA GLU A 85 9.31 2.37 -32.79
C GLU A 85 9.39 2.58 -31.26
N LEU A 86 10.38 3.33 -30.78
CA LEU A 86 10.52 3.66 -29.36
C LEU A 86 9.35 4.52 -28.86
N ARG A 87 8.92 5.52 -29.63
CA ARG A 87 7.74 6.34 -29.27
C ARG A 87 6.47 5.50 -29.17
N GLN A 88 6.22 4.59 -30.12
CA GLN A 88 5.07 3.70 -30.05
C GLN A 88 5.09 2.81 -28.81
N ARG A 89 6.27 2.33 -28.40
CA ARG A 89 6.43 1.56 -27.15
C ARG A 89 6.13 2.43 -25.93
N MET A 90 6.69 3.64 -25.88
CA MET A 90 6.42 4.59 -24.79
C MET A 90 4.93 4.91 -24.65
N ASP A 91 4.22 5.16 -25.76
CA ASP A 91 2.78 5.45 -25.74
C ASP A 91 1.97 4.28 -25.14
N SER A 92 2.34 3.04 -25.50
CA SER A 92 1.75 1.84 -24.90
C SER A 92 2.04 1.75 -23.40
N ASP A 93 3.29 1.97 -22.99
CA ASP A 93 3.72 1.86 -21.60
C ASP A 93 3.05 2.91 -20.71
N VAL A 94 2.90 4.15 -21.18
CA VAL A 94 2.11 5.20 -20.53
C VAL A 94 0.67 4.74 -20.32
N GLY A 95 0.04 4.17 -21.35
CA GLY A 95 -1.31 3.62 -21.26
C GLY A 95 -1.44 2.52 -20.19
N GLN A 96 -0.43 1.64 -20.09
CA GLN A 96 -0.39 0.58 -19.08
C GLN A 96 -0.21 1.12 -17.66
N VAL A 97 0.69 2.10 -17.45
CA VAL A 97 0.88 2.76 -16.16
C VAL A 97 -0.42 3.41 -15.69
N LEU A 98 -1.08 4.20 -16.55
CA LEU A 98 -2.34 4.86 -16.20
C LEU A 98 -3.45 3.87 -15.88
N LYS A 99 -3.54 2.75 -16.62
CA LYS A 99 -4.52 1.69 -16.34
C LYS A 99 -4.28 1.05 -14.97
N ARG A 100 -3.03 0.73 -14.64
CA ARG A 100 -2.67 0.15 -13.33
C ARG A 100 -2.90 1.13 -12.19
N ALA A 101 -2.51 2.40 -12.35
CA ALA A 101 -2.74 3.43 -11.34
C ALA A 101 -4.23 3.58 -10.99
N LYS A 102 -5.12 3.58 -11.99
CA LYS A 102 -6.57 3.60 -11.78
C LYS A 102 -7.08 2.38 -11.01
N LEU A 103 -6.55 1.19 -11.34
CA LEU A 103 -6.91 -0.05 -10.65
C LEU A 103 -6.44 -0.04 -9.19
N ILE A 104 -5.22 0.39 -8.92
CA ILE A 104 -4.68 0.50 -7.55
C ILE A 104 -5.51 1.52 -6.75
N LYS A 105 -5.81 2.69 -7.32
CA LYS A 105 -6.69 3.68 -6.69
C LYS A 105 -8.05 3.08 -6.32
N ALA A 106 -8.66 2.29 -7.21
CA ALA A 106 -9.93 1.63 -6.94
C ALA A 106 -9.83 0.59 -5.81
N LYS A 107 -8.73 -0.17 -5.74
CA LYS A 107 -8.47 -1.12 -4.63
C LYS A 107 -8.29 -0.41 -3.30
N ILE A 108 -7.56 0.71 -3.26
CA ILE A 108 -7.40 1.52 -2.04
C ILE A 108 -8.76 2.05 -1.57
N ALA A 109 -9.58 2.59 -2.48
CA ALA A 109 -10.94 3.04 -2.14
C ALA A 109 -11.84 1.89 -1.65
N ALA A 110 -11.62 0.65 -2.12
CA ALA A 110 -12.32 -0.52 -1.60
C ALA A 110 -11.88 -0.87 -0.18
N LEU A 111 -10.58 -0.76 0.14
CA LEU A 111 -10.06 -0.91 1.50
C LEU A 111 -10.62 0.16 2.44
N GLU A 112 -10.75 1.41 2.00
CA GLU A 112 -11.39 2.49 2.78
C GLU A 112 -12.85 2.14 3.13
N ARG A 113 -13.62 1.63 2.16
CA ARG A 113 -14.99 1.16 2.41
C ARG A 113 -15.04 -0.03 3.36
N SER A 114 -14.10 -0.98 3.20
CA SER A 114 -13.97 -2.12 4.11
C SER A 114 -13.67 -1.66 5.54
N ASN A 115 -12.79 -0.68 5.72
CA ASN A 115 -12.50 -0.08 7.03
C ASN A 115 -13.73 0.59 7.64
N ALA A 116 -14.50 1.33 6.83
CA ALA A 116 -15.74 1.95 7.30
C ALA A 116 -16.76 0.90 7.76
N ALA A 117 -16.92 -0.21 7.03
CA ALA A 117 -17.80 -1.30 7.42
C ALA A 117 -17.32 -2.03 8.68
N HIS A 118 -15.99 -2.21 8.83
CA HIS A 118 -15.36 -2.87 9.97
C HIS A 118 -15.68 -2.18 11.30
N ARG A 119 -15.88 -0.86 11.28
CA ARG A 119 -16.24 -0.07 12.48
C ARG A 119 -17.59 -0.42 13.10
N ASN A 120 -18.47 -1.11 12.36
CA ASN A 120 -19.76 -1.56 12.86
C ASN A 120 -19.67 -2.90 13.61
N ILE A 121 -18.51 -3.54 13.63
CA ILE A 121 -18.29 -4.79 14.36
C ILE A 121 -18.06 -4.43 15.85
N PRO A 122 -18.69 -5.13 16.81
CA PRO A 122 -18.42 -4.93 18.24
C PRO A 122 -16.91 -5.01 18.54
N GLY A 123 -16.38 -4.08 19.32
CA GLY A 123 -14.93 -3.99 19.64
C GLY A 123 -14.06 -3.31 18.58
N CYS A 124 -14.56 -3.15 17.36
CA CYS A 124 -13.82 -2.59 16.22
C CYS A 124 -14.17 -1.14 15.88
N GLY A 125 -14.82 -0.43 16.81
CA GLY A 125 -15.27 0.95 16.60
C GLY A 125 -14.14 1.94 16.31
N PRO A 126 -14.48 3.19 15.95
CA PRO A 126 -13.49 4.25 15.70
C PRO A 126 -12.49 4.39 16.84
N GLY A 127 -11.20 4.38 16.53
CA GLY A 127 -10.11 4.50 17.52
C GLY A 127 -9.67 3.19 18.17
N SER A 128 -10.33 2.07 17.91
CA SER A 128 -9.86 0.73 18.32
C SER A 128 -8.46 0.43 17.76
N SER A 129 -7.76 -0.55 18.34
CA SER A 129 -6.45 -0.98 17.83
C SER A 129 -6.52 -1.42 16.36
N ALA A 130 -7.53 -2.22 16.02
CA ALA A 130 -7.79 -2.66 14.66
C ALA A 130 -8.11 -1.49 13.71
N ASP A 131 -8.99 -0.56 14.11
CA ASP A 131 -9.33 0.62 13.28
C ASP A 131 -8.12 1.51 13.03
N ARG A 132 -7.30 1.78 14.05
CA ARG A 132 -6.07 2.58 13.93
C ARG A 132 -5.08 1.92 12.98
N THR A 133 -4.87 0.61 13.10
CA THR A 133 -3.96 -0.17 12.25
C THR A 133 -4.42 -0.12 10.80
N ARG A 134 -5.68 -0.47 10.54
CA ARG A 134 -6.25 -0.50 9.20
C ARG A 134 -6.26 0.87 8.54
N THR A 135 -6.60 1.92 9.29
CA THR A 135 -6.59 3.31 8.81
C THR A 135 -5.17 3.77 8.45
N SER A 136 -4.19 3.51 9.32
CA SER A 136 -2.79 3.88 9.08
C SER A 136 -2.22 3.21 7.82
N VAL A 137 -2.49 1.91 7.64
CA VAL A 137 -2.02 1.15 6.48
C VAL A 137 -2.64 1.67 5.18
N VAL A 138 -3.96 1.89 5.14
CA VAL A 138 -4.64 2.39 3.95
C VAL A 138 -4.18 3.81 3.58
N ASN A 139 -4.01 4.68 4.57
CA ASN A 139 -3.44 6.03 4.36
C ASN A 139 -2.02 5.95 3.80
N GLY A 140 -1.20 5.02 4.29
CA GLY A 140 0.14 4.76 3.78
C GLY A 140 0.15 4.32 2.31
N LEU A 141 -0.75 3.42 1.92
CA LEU A 141 -0.92 3.02 0.52
C LEU A 141 -1.37 4.20 -0.36
N GLY A 142 -2.33 5.00 0.11
CA GLY A 142 -2.79 6.19 -0.59
C GLY A 142 -1.65 7.20 -0.83
N LYS A 143 -0.85 7.46 0.20
CA LYS A 143 0.33 8.33 0.09
C LYS A 143 1.35 7.76 -0.89
N LYS A 144 1.68 6.47 -0.80
CA LYS A 144 2.66 5.83 -1.69
C LYS A 144 2.21 5.86 -3.16
N LEU A 145 0.92 5.62 -3.44
CA LEU A 145 0.39 5.76 -4.80
C LEU A 145 0.57 7.18 -5.31
N LYS A 146 0.28 8.18 -4.46
CA LYS A 146 0.45 9.58 -4.81
C LYS A 146 1.91 9.89 -5.14
N ASP A 147 2.85 9.53 -4.25
CA ASP A 147 4.27 9.80 -4.45
C ASP A 147 4.78 9.20 -5.78
N VAL A 148 4.42 7.94 -6.08
CA VAL A 148 4.79 7.30 -7.37
C VAL A 148 4.18 8.00 -8.58
N MET A 149 2.95 8.51 -8.45
CA MET A 149 2.28 9.24 -9.53
C MET A 149 2.80 10.66 -9.70
N ASP A 150 3.24 11.31 -8.62
CA ASP A 150 3.89 12.63 -8.67
C ASP A 150 5.26 12.51 -9.34
N ASP A 151 6.02 11.43 -9.07
CA ASP A 151 7.29 11.13 -9.75
C ASP A 151 7.10 10.83 -11.25
N PHE A 152 5.89 10.42 -11.67
CA PHE A 152 5.55 10.11 -13.06
C PHE A 152 5.27 11.35 -13.92
N GLN A 153 4.90 12.48 -13.29
CA GLN A 153 4.52 13.73 -13.98
C GLN A 153 5.74 14.46 -14.56
#